data_AF-A0A7S3Q382-F1
#
_entry.id   AF-A0A7S3Q382-F1
#
_cell.length_a   1.000
_cell.length_b   1.000
_cell.length_c   1.000
_cell.angle_alpha   90.00
_cell.angle_beta   90.00
_cell.angle_gamma   90.00
#
_symmetry.space_group_name_H-M   'P 1'
#
loop_
_entity.id
_entity.type
_entity.pdbx_description
1 polymer ?
#
loop_
_entity_poly.entity_id
_entity_poly.type
_entity_poly.pdbx_seq_one_letter_code
_entity_poly.pdbx_strand_id
1 'polypeptide(L)'
;GNQVTFTLFRCRLSDNTKRWYISIIPENNTPGTSKDMDFYMAPAHCGMPETPHEYQWTTNKAYGIDPPPVVGWKQTDVSLTSGFSPVGTSGGILAVRGAGVY
;
A
#
# COMPACT_ATOMS: atom_id res chain seq x y z
N GLY A 1 -18.25 12.20 7.62
CA GLY A 1 -16.97 11.54 7.32
C GLY A 1 -16.48 12.08 6.01
N ASN A 2 -15.20 12.44 5.94
CA ASN A 2 -14.56 12.86 4.69
C ASN A 2 -14.05 11.60 3.97
N GLN A 3 -14.14 11.57 2.64
CA GLN A 3 -13.53 10.49 1.87
C GLN A 3 -12.02 10.67 1.89
N VAL A 4 -11.29 9.63 2.27
CA VAL A 4 -9.83 9.62 2.29
C VAL A 4 -9.30 8.47 1.45
N THR A 5 -8.18 8.70 0.77
CA THR A 5 -7.49 7.70 -0.06
C THR A 5 -6.25 7.22 0.66
N PHE A 6 -6.19 5.91 0.90
CA PHE A 6 -4.96 5.25 1.34
C PHE A 6 -4.16 4.79 0.13
N THR A 7 -2.86 5.06 0.17
CA THR A 7 -1.92 4.69 -0.88
C THR A 7 -0.96 3.62 -0.36
N LEU A 8 -0.83 2.53 -1.13
CA LEU A 8 0.21 1.53 -0.95
C LEU A 8 1.40 1.86 -1.84
N PHE A 9 2.58 2.02 -1.26
CA PHE A 9 3.79 2.22 -2.03
C PHE A 9 5.00 1.52 -1.40
N ARG A 10 6.04 1.33 -2.22
CA ARG A 10 7.32 0.76 -1.82
C ARG A 10 8.42 1.76 -2.12
N CYS A 11 9.24 2.10 -1.13
CA CYS A 11 10.41 2.96 -1.33
C CYS A 11 11.70 2.28 -0.86
N ARG A 12 12.84 2.78 -1.36
CA ARG A 12 14.17 2.41 -0.89
C ARG A 12 14.59 3.40 0.18
N LEU A 13 14.97 2.89 1.34
CA LEU A 13 15.48 3.69 2.45
C LEU A 13 16.98 3.99 2.27
N SER A 14 17.50 4.90 3.09
CA SER A 14 18.91 5.32 3.06
C SER A 14 19.89 4.17 3.33
N ASP A 15 19.45 3.16 4.09
CA ASP A 15 20.20 1.93 4.37
C ASP A 15 20.14 0.90 3.22
N ASN A 16 19.62 1.29 2.05
CA ASN A 16 19.37 0.45 0.87
C ASN A 16 18.33 -0.66 1.05
N THR A 17 17.66 -0.75 2.20
CA THR A 17 16.54 -1.65 2.37
C THR A 17 15.31 -1.11 1.63
N LYS A 18 14.38 -2.00 1.30
CA LYS A 18 13.07 -1.61 0.75
C LYS A 18 12.00 -1.79 1.82
N ARG A 19 11.02 -0.91 1.81
CA ARG A 19 9.90 -0.96 2.77
C ARG A 19 8.59 -0.58 2.10
N TRP A 20 7.53 -1.30 2.47
CA TRP A 20 6.16 -1.03 2.09
C TRP A 20 5.51 -0.10 3.11
N TYR A 21 4.64 0.78 2.63
CA TYR A 21 3.89 1.74 3.43
C TYR A 21 2.43 1.78 3.00
N ILE A 22 1.52 1.87 3.97
CA ILE A 22 0.13 2.28 3.80
C ILE A 22 0.00 3.66 4.42
N SER A 23 -0.21 4.65 3.58
CA SER A 23 -0.18 6.06 4.01
C SER A 23 -1.28 6.87 3.35
N ILE A 24 -1.70 7.96 3.99
CA ILE A 24 -2.42 9.03 3.30
C ILE A 24 -1.39 10.04 2.81
N ILE A 25 -1.42 10.30 1.51
CA ILE A 25 -0.52 11.26 0.87
C ILE A 25 -1.31 12.56 0.67
N PRO A 26 -0.84 13.70 1.21
CA PRO A 26 -1.54 14.96 0.98
C PRO A 26 -1.56 15.31 -0.51
N GLU A 27 -2.59 16.00 -0.95
CA GLU A 27 -2.78 16.35 -2.36
C GLU A 27 -1.52 17.01 -2.96
N ASN A 28 -1.20 16.62 -4.19
CA ASN A 28 -0.05 17.10 -4.95
C ASN A 28 1.33 16.83 -4.33
N ASN A 29 1.45 15.91 -3.36
CA ASN A 29 2.75 15.42 -2.90
C ASN A 29 3.12 14.07 -3.53
N THR A 30 4.42 13.84 -3.61
CA THR A 30 5.00 12.55 -4.02
C THR A 30 5.02 11.59 -2.82
N PRO A 31 4.73 10.30 -3.00
CA PRO A 31 4.90 9.29 -1.95
C PRO A 31 6.35 9.18 -1.44
N GLY A 32 6.52 8.79 -0.19
CA GLY A 32 7.80 8.58 0.49
C GLY A 32 8.39 9.84 1.12
N THR A 33 7.56 10.85 1.41
CA THR A 33 8.03 12.10 2.03
C THR A 33 7.67 12.17 3.51
N SER A 34 8.34 13.04 4.27
CA SER A 34 7.99 13.29 5.68
C SER A 34 6.62 13.94 5.89
N LYS A 35 5.93 14.34 4.81
CA LYS A 35 4.57 14.87 4.85
C LYS A 35 3.51 13.78 4.78
N ASP A 36 3.92 12.55 4.47
CA ASP A 36 3.01 11.41 4.38
C ASP A 36 2.51 11.06 5.78
N MET A 37 1.23 10.74 5.89
CA MET A 37 0.67 10.19 7.12
C MET A 37 0.76 8.67 7.03
N ASP A 38 1.86 8.10 7.51
CA ASP A 38 2.12 6.66 7.48
C ASP A 38 1.36 5.93 8.59
N PHE A 39 0.49 5.00 8.24
CA PHE A 39 -0.29 4.22 9.22
C PHE A 39 0.35 2.86 9.51
N TYR A 40 0.82 2.19 8.47
CA TYR A 40 1.38 0.85 8.57
C TYR A 40 2.60 0.70 7.68
N MET A 41 3.55 -0.12 8.11
CA MET A 41 4.76 -0.41 7.34
C MET A 41 5.12 -1.90 7.39
N ALA A 42 5.67 -2.44 6.30
CA ALA A 42 6.15 -3.81 6.25
C ALA A 42 7.51 -3.89 5.54
N PRO A 43 8.44 -4.76 5.95
CA PRO A 43 9.69 -4.96 5.21
C PRO A 43 9.39 -5.47 3.79
N ALA A 44 10.19 -5.03 2.81
CA ALA A 44 10.20 -5.61 1.49
C ALA A 44 11.49 -6.43 1.32
N HIS A 45 11.36 -7.75 1.30
CA HIS A 45 12.51 -8.67 1.21
C HIS A 45 13.04 -8.75 -0.23
N CYS A 46 14.37 -8.75 -0.35
CA CYS A 46 15.04 -8.92 -1.63
C CYS A 46 14.82 -10.36 -2.12
N GLY A 47 14.09 -10.54 -3.22
CA GLY A 47 13.80 -11.86 -3.81
C GLY A 47 12.38 -12.37 -3.59
N MET A 48 11.57 -11.70 -2.77
CA MET A 48 10.14 -11.98 -2.67
C MET A 48 9.38 -11.24 -3.79
N PRO A 49 8.19 -11.75 -4.21
CA PRO A 49 7.35 -11.10 -5.21
C PRO A 49 7.10 -9.63 -4.89
N GLU A 50 6.66 -8.87 -5.89
CA GLU A 50 6.42 -7.42 -5.87
C GLU A 50 5.25 -6.99 -4.94
N THR A 51 5.02 -7.77 -3.89
CA THR A 51 3.83 -7.80 -3.05
C THR A 51 4.25 -7.74 -1.58
N PRO A 52 3.67 -6.87 -0.74
CA PRO A 52 3.88 -6.92 0.72
C PRO A 52 3.45 -8.26 1.31
N HIS A 53 4.19 -8.74 2.31
CA HIS A 53 3.87 -9.98 3.01
C HIS A 53 2.67 -9.78 3.95
N GLU A 54 1.73 -10.72 3.98
CA GLU A 54 0.41 -10.53 4.61
C GLU A 54 0.47 -10.28 6.13
N TYR A 55 1.49 -10.82 6.80
CA TYR A 55 1.61 -10.88 8.27
C TYR A 55 2.80 -10.09 8.85
N GLN A 56 3.47 -9.24 8.06
CA GLN A 56 4.66 -8.50 8.51
C GLN A 56 4.41 -6.99 8.62
N TRP A 57 3.14 -6.59 8.67
CA TRP A 57 2.76 -5.20 8.90
C TRP A 57 2.95 -4.83 10.36
N THR A 58 3.57 -3.67 10.57
CA THR A 58 3.77 -3.03 11.86
C THR A 58 3.00 -1.72 11.87
N THR A 59 2.26 -1.49 12.95
CA THR A 59 1.52 -0.26 13.20
C THR A 59 2.46 0.90 13.49
N ASN A 60 2.26 2.03 12.80
CA ASN A 60 2.88 3.28 13.20
C ASN A 60 2.06 3.91 14.35
N LYS A 61 2.67 4.05 15.53
CA LYS A 61 2.00 4.55 16.74
C LYS A 61 1.41 5.96 16.62
N ALA A 62 1.86 6.76 15.65
CA ALA A 62 1.35 8.12 15.46
C ALA A 62 -0.08 8.13 14.87
N TYR A 63 -0.39 7.19 13.98
CA TYR A 63 -1.61 7.24 13.16
C TYR A 63 -2.33 5.89 13.03
N GLY A 64 -1.60 4.78 13.07
CA GLY A 64 -2.15 3.44 12.93
C GLY A 64 -2.87 2.94 14.18
N ILE A 65 -3.75 1.97 13.99
CA ILE A 65 -4.48 1.29 15.07
C ILE A 65 -3.97 -0.15 15.16
N ASP A 66 -3.71 -0.62 16.39
CA ASP A 66 -3.42 -2.03 16.63
C ASP A 66 -4.72 -2.86 16.77
N PRO A 67 -4.76 -4.09 16.22
CA PRO A 67 -3.70 -4.75 15.48
C PRO A 67 -3.57 -4.23 14.03
N PRO A 68 -2.38 -4.32 13.42
CA PRO A 68 -2.17 -3.92 12.04
C PRO A 68 -3.08 -4.74 11.09
N PRO A 69 -3.44 -4.19 9.92
CA PRO A 69 -4.34 -4.85 8.99
C PRO A 69 -3.67 -6.09 8.39
N VAL A 70 -4.50 -7.10 8.13
CA VAL A 70 -4.10 -8.21 7.25
C VAL A 70 -4.28 -7.74 5.81
N VAL A 71 -3.18 -7.75 5.06
CA VAL A 71 -3.14 -7.32 3.67
C VAL A 71 -3.04 -8.55 2.79
N GLY A 72 -4.06 -8.80 1.98
CA GLY A 72 -4.06 -9.86 0.97
C GLY A 72 -3.93 -9.29 -0.43
N TRP A 73 -3.28 -10.02 -1.32
CA TRP A 73 -3.28 -9.71 -2.75
C TRP A 73 -4.54 -10.22 -3.41
N LYS A 74 -5.21 -9.34 -4.15
CA LYS A 74 -6.30 -9.72 -5.05
C LYS A 74 -5.97 -9.25 -6.44
N GLN A 75 -5.58 -10.18 -7.30
CA GLN A 75 -5.57 -9.92 -8.73
C GLN A 75 -7.03 -9.84 -9.19
N THR A 76 -7.49 -8.65 -9.52
CA THR A 76 -8.73 -8.49 -10.27
C THR A 76 -8.39 -8.60 -11.74
N ASP A 77 -8.82 -9.67 -12.39
CA ASP A 77 -8.86 -9.70 -13.85
C ASP A 77 -9.80 -8.58 -14.30
N VAL A 78 -9.21 -7.51 -14.85
CA VAL A 78 -9.97 -6.56 -15.64
C VAL A 78 -10.35 -7.31 -16.91
N SER A 79 -11.48 -8.00 -16.86
CA SER A 79 -12.06 -8.65 -18.02
C SER A 79 -12.36 -7.56 -19.03
N LEU A 80 -11.46 -7.41 -20.01
CA LEU A 80 -11.63 -6.51 -21.14
C LEU A 80 -12.88 -6.98 -21.89
N THR A 81 -13.99 -6.27 -21.75
CA THR A 81 -15.08 -6.37 -22.71
C THR A 81 -14.56 -5.84 -24.06
N SER A 82 -14.12 -6.79 -24.89
CA SER A 82 -13.94 -6.75 -26.35
C SER A 82 -13.30 -5.51 -26.98
N GLY A 83 -12.04 -5.69 -27.40
CA GLY A 83 -11.43 -4.97 -28.52
C GLY A 83 -10.37 -3.96 -28.10
N PHE A 84 -9.13 -4.23 -28.51
CA PHE A 84 -7.89 -3.48 -28.25
C PHE A 84 -7.13 -3.88 -26.98
N SER A 85 -6.00 -4.55 -27.20
CA SER A 85 -5.01 -4.98 -26.22
C SER A 85 -4.42 -3.78 -25.46
N PRO A 86 -4.48 -3.75 -24.11
CA PRO A 86 -3.62 -2.87 -23.35
C PRO A 86 -2.31 -3.60 -23.06
N VAL A 87 -1.23 -3.12 -23.68
CA VAL A 87 0.11 -3.25 -23.11
C VAL A 87 0.11 -2.44 -21.82
N GLY A 88 0.10 -3.12 -20.68
CA GLY A 88 0.19 -2.47 -19.38
C GLY A 88 -0.53 -3.26 -18.30
N THR A 89 0.21 -4.14 -17.62
CA THR A 89 -0.22 -4.75 -16.36
C THR A 89 -0.26 -3.65 -15.29
N SER A 90 -1.34 -2.87 -15.25
CA SER A 90 -1.61 -1.96 -14.13
C SER A 90 -2.16 -2.79 -12.97
N GLY A 91 -1.25 -3.44 -12.24
CA GLY A 91 -1.54 -4.13 -10.99
C GLY A 91 -1.90 -3.13 -9.90
N GLY A 92 -3.19 -2.80 -9.78
CA GLY A 92 -3.72 -2.07 -8.64
C GLY A 92 -4.77 -2.93 -7.94
N ILE A 93 -4.61 -3.12 -6.62
CA ILE A 93 -5.66 -3.00 -5.58
C ILE A 93 -5.14 -3.66 -4.29
N LEU A 94 -5.25 -2.90 -3.20
CA LEU A 94 -5.04 -3.33 -1.82
C LEU A 94 -6.42 -3.52 -1.15
N ALA A 95 -6.73 -4.72 -0.66
CA ALA A 95 -7.84 -4.92 0.26
C ALA A 95 -7.32 -4.74 1.70
N VAL A 96 -7.44 -3.53 2.26
CA VAL A 96 -7.24 -3.31 3.69
C VAL A 96 -8.53 -3.76 4.39
N ARG A 97 -8.51 -4.92 5.05
CA ARG A 97 -9.55 -5.22 6.05
C ARG A 97 -9.13 -4.59 7.38
N GLY A 98 -9.59 -3.36 7.60
CA GLY A 98 -9.44 -2.65 8.88
C GLY A 98 -10.73 -1.90 9.20
N ALA A 99 -11.36 -2.23 10.32
CA ALA A 99 -12.48 -1.47 10.85
C ALA A 99 -11.95 -0.18 11.48
N GLY A 100 -12.06 0.94 10.79
CA GLY A 100 -11.69 2.25 11.30
C GLY A 100 -12.57 3.31 10.67
N VAL A 101 -13.51 3.83 11.45
CA VAL A 101 -14.33 4.99 11.08
C VAL A 101 -13.51 6.24 11.38
N TYR A 102 -13.25 7.06 10.37
CA TYR A 102 -12.69 8.42 10.50
C TYR A 102 -13.58 9.42 9.76
#